data_AF-A0A8D1BKR4-F1
#
_entry.id   AF-A0A8D1BKR4-F1
#
_cell.length_a   1.000
_cell.length_b   1.000
_cell.length_c   1.000
_cell.angle_alpha   90.00
_cell.angle_beta   90.00
_cell.angle_gamma   90.00
#
_symmetry.space_group_name_H-M   'P 1'
#
loop_
_entity.id
_entity.type
_entity.pdbx_description
1 polymer ?
#
loop_
_entity_poly.entity_id
_entity_poly.type
_entity_poly.pdbx_seq_one_letter_code
_entity_poly.pdbx_strand_id
1 'polypeptide(L)'
;SGLGIEPVSSWILVRLCCLFFQVAKESVLQFYPKANIIAYHDSIMNPDYNVEFFRQFILVMNALDNRAARNHVNRMCLAADVPLIESGTAGYLGQVTTIKKGVTECYECHPKPTQRTFPGCTIRNTPSEPIHCIVWAKYLFNQLFGEEDADQEVSPDRADPELKPEPEHLMKMVTLNVFPLRNGLNQLDMIHSWNFFFFFKLFKDDIRYLLTMDKLWRKRKPPVPLDWAEVQSLKDQQVLDVKSYARLFSKSIETLRVHLAEKGDGAELIWDKDDPSAMDFVTSAANLRMHIFSMNMKSRFDIKSMAGNIIPAIATTNAVIAGLIIFLNKQPNPKKKLLVPCALDPPNPNCYVCASKPEVTVRLNVHKVTVLTLQDKIVKEKFAMVAPDVQIEDGKGTILISSEEGETEANNHKKLAEFGIRNGNLGKDVEFEVVGDAPEKVGPKQTEDAAKSITNGKGPSNNRKLEEKENVSAKRSRIEQTEELDDVIALD
;
A
#
# COMPACT_ATOMS: atom_id res chain seq x y z
N SER A 1 50.43 21.19 -28.93
CA SER A 1 49.36 20.18 -29.08
C SER A 1 48.23 20.56 -28.13
N GLY A 2 47.29 21.36 -28.62
CA GLY A 2 46.12 21.77 -27.85
C GLY A 2 45.18 20.58 -27.67
N LEU A 3 45.04 20.12 -26.43
CA LEU A 3 43.92 19.27 -26.03
C LEU A 3 42.72 20.19 -25.84
N GLY A 4 41.79 20.13 -26.80
CA GLY A 4 40.50 20.80 -26.73
C GLY A 4 39.74 20.26 -25.52
N ILE A 5 39.48 21.14 -24.57
CA ILE A 5 38.48 20.91 -23.52
C ILE A 5 37.15 21.26 -24.17
N GLU A 6 36.41 20.24 -24.62
CA GLU A 6 35.01 20.43 -25.02
C GLU A 6 34.19 20.89 -23.80
N PRO A 7 33.23 21.82 -23.97
CA PRO A 7 32.37 22.25 -22.89
C PRO A 7 31.41 21.11 -22.54
N VAL A 8 31.72 20.40 -21.46
CA VAL A 8 30.83 19.40 -20.87
C VAL A 8 29.54 20.11 -20.45
N SER A 9 28.52 19.98 -21.29
CA SER A 9 27.18 20.48 -21.03
C SER A 9 26.69 19.82 -19.76
N SER A 10 26.62 20.60 -18.68
CA SER A 10 26.24 20.12 -17.36
C SER A 10 24.74 19.82 -17.34
N TRP A 11 24.39 18.54 -17.43
CA TRP A 11 23.01 18.06 -17.37
C TRP A 11 22.65 17.70 -15.93
N ILE A 12 21.99 18.60 -15.20
CA ILE A 12 21.32 18.27 -13.92
C ILE A 12 20.06 19.13 -13.76
N LEU A 13 18.89 18.48 -13.64
CA LEU A 13 17.90 18.57 -12.54
C LEU A 13 16.50 18.17 -13.07
N VAL A 14 15.98 17.01 -12.65
CA VAL A 14 14.57 16.61 -12.85
C VAL A 14 13.87 16.69 -11.50
N ARG A 15 12.84 17.53 -11.35
CA ARG A 15 12.11 17.72 -10.07
C ARG A 15 10.59 18.00 -10.22
N LEU A 16 9.80 17.17 -9.53
CA LEU A 16 8.45 17.25 -8.93
C LEU A 16 7.16 17.64 -9.73
N CYS A 17 6.23 16.66 -9.74
CA CYS A 17 4.75 16.63 -9.74
C CYS A 17 3.91 17.40 -10.79
N CYS A 18 2.81 16.79 -11.22
CA CYS A 18 1.97 16.95 -12.44
C CYS A 18 1.26 18.31 -12.68
N LEU A 19 1.88 19.41 -12.32
CA LEU A 19 1.53 20.78 -12.74
C LEU A 19 2.73 21.74 -12.53
N PHE A 20 3.74 21.29 -11.79
CA PHE A 20 4.87 22.08 -11.33
C PHE A 20 6.07 22.05 -12.28
N PHE A 21 6.25 21.03 -13.14
CA PHE A 21 7.48 20.90 -13.94
C PHE A 21 7.74 22.10 -14.87
N GLN A 22 6.71 22.54 -15.59
CA GLN A 22 6.82 23.67 -16.51
C GLN A 22 6.98 25.00 -15.73
N VAL A 23 6.21 25.18 -14.65
CA VAL A 23 6.28 26.36 -13.78
C VAL A 23 7.65 26.46 -13.09
N ALA A 24 8.23 25.33 -12.67
CA ALA A 24 9.55 25.27 -12.06
C ALA A 24 10.63 25.65 -13.07
N LYS A 25 10.57 25.11 -14.30
CA LYS A 25 11.46 25.52 -15.40
C LYS A 25 11.38 27.02 -15.65
N GLU A 26 10.17 27.56 -15.82
CA GLU A 26 9.96 28.99 -16.05
C GLU A 26 10.52 29.84 -14.91
N SER A 27 10.29 29.44 -13.66
CA SER A 27 10.83 30.11 -12.47
C SER A 27 12.35 30.10 -12.42
N VAL A 28 13.00 28.98 -12.79
CA VAL A 28 14.46 28.89 -12.84
C VAL A 28 15.04 29.76 -13.94
N LEU A 29 14.42 29.78 -15.12
CA LEU A 29 14.87 30.58 -16.25
C LEU A 29 14.75 32.08 -16.00
N GLN A 30 13.89 32.53 -15.08
CA GLN A 30 13.83 33.95 -14.69
C GLN A 30 15.11 34.44 -14.02
N PHE A 31 15.71 33.64 -13.12
CA PHE A 31 16.94 34.03 -12.42
C PHE A 31 18.21 33.49 -13.08
N TYR A 32 18.12 32.44 -13.90
CA TYR A 32 19.25 31.92 -14.68
C TYR A 32 18.84 31.50 -16.10
N PRO A 33 18.72 32.45 -17.04
CA PRO A 33 18.22 32.18 -18.41
C PRO A 33 19.12 31.27 -19.26
N LYS A 34 20.38 31.08 -18.85
CA LYS A 34 21.36 30.25 -19.58
C LYS A 34 21.23 28.75 -19.26
N ALA A 35 20.41 28.36 -18.29
CA ALA A 35 20.21 26.94 -17.99
C ALA A 35 19.47 26.24 -19.14
N ASN A 36 19.89 25.03 -19.46
CA ASN A 36 19.16 24.14 -20.36
C ASN A 36 18.32 23.17 -19.52
N ILE A 37 17.00 23.36 -19.51
CA ILE A 37 16.07 22.55 -18.70
C ILE A 37 15.02 21.94 -19.62
N ILE A 38 14.92 20.61 -19.58
CA ILE A 38 13.87 19.86 -20.25
C ILE A 38 12.87 19.42 -19.18
N ALA A 39 11.62 19.87 -19.30
CA ALA A 39 10.56 19.57 -18.36
C ALA A 39 9.61 18.55 -19.01
N TYR A 40 9.45 17.41 -18.36
CA TYR A 40 8.51 16.37 -18.77
C TYR A 40 7.31 16.40 -17.82
N HIS A 41 6.12 16.50 -18.39
CA HIS A 41 4.88 16.44 -17.62
C HIS A 41 4.29 15.03 -17.74
N ASP A 42 4.89 14.09 -17.03
CA ASP A 42 4.53 12.68 -17.11
C ASP A 42 5.00 11.89 -15.88
N SER A 43 4.52 10.66 -15.74
CA SER A 43 5.04 9.69 -14.77
C SER A 43 6.35 9.11 -15.26
N ILE A 44 7.36 9.02 -14.37
CA ILE A 44 8.63 8.34 -14.68
C ILE A 44 8.44 6.83 -14.94
N MET A 45 7.27 6.28 -14.58
CA MET A 45 6.91 4.89 -14.84
C MET A 45 6.34 4.67 -16.24
N ASN A 46 6.19 5.72 -17.07
CA ASN A 46 5.80 5.57 -18.46
C ASN A 46 6.90 4.77 -19.22
N PRO A 47 6.54 3.75 -20.02
CA PRO A 47 7.46 2.99 -20.86
C PRO A 47 8.43 3.82 -21.72
N ASP A 48 8.08 5.05 -22.09
CA ASP A 48 8.95 5.96 -22.84
C ASP A 48 10.28 6.23 -22.14
N TYR A 49 10.30 6.22 -20.80
CA TYR A 49 11.50 6.44 -19.98
C TYR A 49 12.26 5.14 -19.74
N ASN A 50 12.65 4.47 -20.82
CA ASN A 50 13.35 3.19 -20.77
C ASN A 50 14.85 3.32 -20.38
N VAL A 51 15.58 2.20 -20.40
CA VAL A 51 17.00 2.16 -20.01
C VAL A 51 17.86 3.12 -20.85
N GLU A 52 17.53 3.28 -22.14
CA GLU A 52 18.28 4.16 -23.03
C GLU A 52 18.09 5.64 -22.66
N PHE A 53 16.88 6.03 -22.24
CA PHE A 53 16.64 7.35 -21.66
C PHE A 53 17.52 7.57 -20.42
N PHE A 54 17.57 6.61 -19.49
CA PHE A 54 18.38 6.74 -18.28
C PHE A 54 19.89 6.83 -18.55
N ARG A 55 20.40 6.13 -19.58
CA ARG A 55 21.82 6.19 -19.98
C ARG A 55 22.30 7.56 -20.45
N GLN A 56 21.38 8.45 -20.82
CA GLN A 56 21.73 9.81 -21.23
C GLN A 56 22.29 10.64 -20.07
N PHE A 57 22.06 10.22 -18.82
CA PHE A 57 22.43 10.97 -17.63
C PHE A 57 23.70 10.41 -16.97
N ILE A 58 24.55 11.32 -16.48
CA ILE A 58 25.72 10.97 -15.65
C ILE A 58 25.35 10.74 -14.17
N LEU A 59 24.18 11.25 -13.75
CA LEU A 59 23.70 11.25 -12.38
C LEU A 59 22.17 11.36 -12.38
N VAL A 60 21.51 10.53 -11.59
CA VAL A 60 20.08 10.64 -11.30
C VAL A 60 19.89 11.02 -9.83
N MET A 61 18.92 11.88 -9.54
CA MET A 61 18.60 12.29 -8.18
C MET A 61 17.10 12.11 -7.91
N ASN A 62 16.77 11.30 -6.92
CA ASN A 62 15.39 11.11 -6.50
C ASN A 62 14.92 12.27 -5.62
N ALA A 63 13.77 12.82 -5.98
CA ALA A 63 12.99 13.78 -5.21
C ALA A 63 11.51 13.35 -5.16
N LEU A 64 11.30 12.04 -5.04
CA LEU A 64 9.99 11.37 -5.08
C LEU A 64 9.44 11.16 -3.67
N ASP A 65 8.13 11.09 -3.52
CA ASP A 65 7.43 10.84 -2.25
C ASP A 65 6.77 9.44 -2.19
N ASN A 66 6.80 8.70 -3.29
CA ASN A 66 6.13 7.40 -3.41
C ASN A 66 7.15 6.26 -3.59
N ARG A 67 6.87 5.13 -2.93
CA ARG A 67 7.77 3.96 -2.91
C ARG A 67 7.84 3.26 -4.27
N ALA A 68 6.72 3.16 -4.99
CA ALA A 68 6.65 2.46 -6.28
C ALA A 68 7.58 3.10 -7.33
N ALA A 69 7.51 4.43 -7.51
CA ALA A 69 8.40 5.15 -8.42
C ALA A 69 9.86 5.12 -7.94
N ARG A 70 10.13 5.17 -6.62
CA ARG A 70 11.49 5.00 -6.09
C ARG A 70 12.07 3.62 -6.43
N ASN A 71 11.29 2.55 -6.27
CA ASN A 71 11.68 1.20 -6.69
C ASN A 71 11.95 1.14 -8.21
N HIS A 72 11.06 1.74 -9.02
CA HIS A 72 11.22 1.80 -10.46
C HIS A 72 12.53 2.52 -10.85
N VAL A 73 12.74 3.75 -10.37
CA VAL A 73 13.96 4.53 -10.66
C VAL A 73 15.22 3.81 -10.16
N ASN A 74 15.18 3.16 -8.99
CA ASN A 74 16.27 2.34 -8.50
C ASN A 74 16.66 1.25 -9.52
N ARG A 75 15.66 0.50 -10.02
CA ARG A 75 15.89 -0.57 -11.02
C ARG A 75 16.38 -0.02 -12.35
N MET A 76 15.81 1.10 -12.82
CA MET A 76 16.26 1.75 -14.05
C MET A 76 17.72 2.22 -13.96
N CYS A 77 18.13 2.80 -12.82
CA CYS A 77 19.51 3.21 -12.59
C CYS A 77 20.47 2.02 -12.49
N LEU A 78 20.06 0.90 -11.87
CA LEU A 78 20.84 -0.34 -11.85
C LEU A 78 20.96 -0.97 -13.25
N ALA A 79 19.92 -0.90 -14.08
CA ALA A 79 19.93 -1.40 -15.45
C ALA A 79 20.81 -0.53 -16.36
N ALA A 80 20.70 0.80 -16.25
CA ALA A 80 21.48 1.77 -17.01
C ALA A 80 22.93 1.94 -16.51
N ASP A 81 23.26 1.40 -15.33
CA ASP A 81 24.53 1.62 -14.60
C ASP A 81 24.84 3.10 -14.31
N VAL A 82 23.80 3.89 -14.02
CA VAL A 82 23.92 5.31 -13.68
C VAL A 82 23.86 5.49 -12.16
N PRO A 83 24.79 6.25 -11.53
CA PRO A 83 24.70 6.56 -10.10
C PRO A 83 23.40 7.27 -9.75
N LEU A 84 22.76 6.84 -8.66
CA LEU A 84 21.52 7.40 -8.14
C LEU A 84 21.76 8.00 -6.76
N ILE A 85 21.35 9.25 -6.54
CA ILE A 85 21.26 9.85 -5.20
C ILE A 85 19.81 9.71 -4.74
N GLU A 86 19.61 8.96 -3.66
CA GLU A 86 18.32 8.78 -3.02
C GLU A 86 18.18 9.72 -1.83
N SER A 87 17.00 10.33 -1.66
CA SER A 87 16.74 11.25 -0.55
C SER A 87 15.34 11.07 0.05
N GLY A 88 15.19 11.45 1.32
CA GLY A 88 13.90 11.46 2.00
C GLY A 88 13.86 12.46 3.14
N THR A 89 12.67 13.02 3.38
CA THR A 89 12.41 13.94 4.49
C THR A 89 11.15 13.54 5.24
N ALA A 90 11.18 13.73 6.56
CA ALA A 90 10.03 13.53 7.44
C ALA A 90 10.11 14.49 8.64
N GLY A 91 9.36 15.59 8.58
CA GLY A 91 9.41 16.64 9.59
C GLY A 91 10.79 17.27 9.71
N TYR A 92 11.44 17.06 10.86
CA TYR A 92 12.81 17.53 11.14
C TYR A 92 13.89 16.50 10.77
N LEU A 93 13.50 15.31 10.31
CA LEU A 93 14.41 14.25 9.94
C LEU A 93 14.58 14.24 8.42
N GLY A 94 15.75 13.79 7.98
CA GLY A 94 15.99 13.52 6.58
C GLY A 94 17.25 12.71 6.37
N GLN A 95 17.37 12.13 5.20
CA GLN A 95 18.53 11.34 4.82
C GLN A 95 18.80 11.47 3.34
N VAL A 96 20.06 11.30 2.99
CA VAL A 96 20.51 11.16 1.61
C VAL A 96 21.54 10.05 1.57
N THR A 97 21.48 9.23 0.52
CA THR A 97 22.42 8.15 0.27
C THR A 97 22.72 8.04 -1.22
N THR A 98 23.85 7.42 -1.56
CA THR A 98 24.26 7.18 -2.94
C THR A 98 24.16 5.71 -3.25
N ILE A 99 23.54 5.39 -4.38
CA ILE A 99 23.36 4.05 -4.91
C ILE A 99 24.20 3.92 -6.18
N LYS A 100 25.14 2.97 -6.20
CA LYS A 100 25.92 2.60 -7.38
C LYS A 100 26.01 1.08 -7.50
N LYS A 101 25.61 0.57 -8.66
CA LYS A 101 25.63 -0.86 -9.00
C LYS A 101 26.98 -1.49 -8.68
N GLY A 102 26.96 -2.61 -7.97
CA GLY A 102 28.15 -3.38 -7.61
C GLY A 102 29.06 -2.75 -6.55
N VAL A 103 28.78 -1.52 -6.09
CA VAL A 103 29.61 -0.80 -5.11
C VAL A 103 28.87 -0.63 -3.79
N THR A 104 27.60 -0.21 -3.84
CA THR A 104 26.79 0.05 -2.65
C THR A 104 25.51 -0.76 -2.68
N GLU A 105 24.83 -0.83 -1.54
CA GLU A 105 23.45 -1.30 -1.50
C GLU A 105 22.53 -0.49 -2.43
N CYS A 106 21.53 -1.17 -2.98
CA CYS A 106 20.45 -0.53 -3.72
C CYS A 106 19.31 -0.14 -2.78
N TYR A 107 18.34 0.63 -3.28
CA TYR A 107 17.20 1.10 -2.48
C TYR A 107 16.42 -0.04 -1.79
N GLU A 108 16.39 -1.22 -2.42
CA GLU A 108 15.59 -2.39 -2.04
C GLU A 108 16.40 -3.47 -1.30
N CYS A 109 17.68 -3.25 -0.97
CA CYS A 109 18.51 -4.20 -0.22
C CYS A 109 17.99 -4.48 1.19
N HIS A 110 17.36 -3.48 1.81
CA HIS A 110 16.76 -3.59 3.12
C HIS A 110 15.25 -3.35 3.06
N PRO A 111 14.44 -4.22 3.70
CA PRO A 111 13.00 -4.08 3.68
C PRO A 111 12.60 -2.77 4.37
N LYS A 112 12.04 -1.84 3.60
CA LYS A 112 11.48 -0.61 4.16
C LYS A 112 10.13 -0.93 4.82
N PRO A 113 9.78 -0.27 5.93
CA PRO A 113 8.49 -0.46 6.59
C PRO A 113 7.36 -0.38 5.58
N THR A 114 6.54 -1.43 5.50
CA THR A 114 5.33 -1.41 4.67
C THR A 114 4.28 -0.54 5.35
N GLN A 115 3.38 0.05 4.55
CA GLN A 115 2.21 0.71 5.11
C GLN A 115 1.43 -0.28 5.98
N ARG A 116 0.90 0.19 7.11
CA ARG A 116 0.14 -0.66 8.02
C ARG A 116 -1.12 -1.16 7.31
N THR A 117 -1.23 -2.47 7.13
CA THR A 117 -2.42 -3.15 6.62
C THR A 117 -3.22 -3.70 7.79
N PHE A 118 -4.54 -3.52 7.75
CA PHE A 118 -5.44 -3.98 8.80
C PHE A 118 -6.27 -5.18 8.31
N PRO A 119 -6.55 -6.19 9.15
CA PRO A 119 -7.37 -7.32 8.74
C PRO A 119 -8.79 -6.87 8.35
N GLY A 120 -9.33 -7.44 7.26
CA GLY A 120 -10.68 -7.12 6.77
C GLY A 120 -11.76 -7.25 7.84
N CYS A 121 -11.72 -8.32 8.65
CA CYS A 121 -12.67 -8.53 9.74
C CYS A 121 -12.59 -7.41 10.82
N THR A 122 -11.40 -6.88 11.09
CA THR A 122 -11.21 -5.73 12.00
C THR A 122 -11.83 -4.45 11.43
N ILE A 123 -11.68 -4.21 10.13
CA ILE A 123 -12.25 -3.04 9.45
C ILE A 123 -13.78 -3.15 9.34
N ARG A 124 -14.30 -4.32 8.99
CA ARG A 124 -15.71 -4.60 8.71
C ARG A 124 -16.56 -4.78 9.97
N ASN A 125 -16.08 -5.54 10.95
CA ASN A 125 -16.89 -5.97 12.10
C ASN A 125 -16.49 -5.30 13.40
N THR A 126 -15.19 -5.24 13.72
CA THR A 126 -14.75 -4.86 15.07
C THR A 126 -13.65 -3.80 15.13
N PRO A 127 -13.89 -2.59 14.58
CA PRO A 127 -12.91 -1.52 14.63
C PRO A 127 -12.67 -1.06 16.08
N SER A 128 -11.42 -1.15 16.53
CA SER A 128 -10.99 -0.74 17.88
C SER A 128 -10.22 0.58 17.95
N GLU A 129 -9.79 1.13 16.81
CA GLU A 129 -8.98 2.34 16.73
C GLU A 129 -9.56 3.30 15.68
N PRO A 130 -9.36 4.63 15.84
CA PRO A 130 -9.81 5.62 14.87
C PRO A 130 -9.32 5.34 13.45
N ILE A 131 -8.10 4.83 13.28
CA ILE A 131 -7.55 4.50 11.96
C ILE A 131 -8.36 3.43 11.23
N HIS A 132 -8.95 2.46 11.95
CA HIS A 132 -9.80 1.44 11.35
C HIS A 132 -11.07 2.05 10.73
N CYS A 133 -11.64 3.07 11.37
CA CYS A 133 -12.81 3.78 10.85
C CYS A 133 -12.47 4.63 9.62
N ILE A 134 -11.26 5.20 9.57
CA ILE A 134 -10.77 5.98 8.43
C ILE A 134 -10.51 5.08 7.23
N VAL A 135 -9.86 3.93 7.44
CA VAL A 135 -9.66 2.92 6.39
C VAL A 135 -11.00 2.44 5.84
N TRP A 136 -11.96 2.14 6.72
CA TRP A 136 -13.33 1.78 6.31
C TRP A 136 -14.00 2.88 5.46
N ALA A 137 -13.83 4.15 5.83
CA ALA A 137 -14.41 5.26 5.07
C ALA A 137 -13.76 5.44 3.68
N LYS A 138 -12.45 5.15 3.55
CA LYS A 138 -11.77 5.13 2.24
C LYS A 138 -12.25 3.96 1.37
N TYR A 139 -12.43 2.78 1.96
CA TYR A 139 -13.00 1.63 1.27
C TYR A 139 -14.41 1.94 0.77
N LEU A 140 -15.23 2.57 1.61
CA LEU A 140 -16.57 3.00 1.23
C LEU A 140 -16.55 4.00 0.05
N PHE A 141 -15.57 4.92 0.02
CA PHE A 141 -15.42 5.85 -1.10
C PHE A 141 -15.16 5.10 -2.41
N ASN A 142 -14.20 4.17 -2.40
CA ASN A 142 -13.87 3.38 -3.60
C ASN A 142 -15.05 2.52 -4.04
N GLN A 143 -15.77 1.88 -3.12
CA GLN A 143 -16.95 1.08 -3.47
C GLN A 143 -18.13 1.89 -4.05
N LEU A 144 -18.26 3.18 -3.70
CA LEU A 144 -19.37 4.01 -4.18
C LEU A 144 -19.04 4.83 -5.41
N PHE A 145 -17.78 5.26 -5.55
CA PHE A 145 -17.39 6.24 -6.57
C PHE A 145 -16.14 5.85 -7.34
N GLY A 146 -15.33 4.90 -6.87
CA GLY A 146 -14.05 4.50 -7.47
C GLY A 146 -14.09 3.08 -8.04
N GLU A 147 -12.90 2.50 -8.18
CA GLU A 147 -12.74 1.11 -8.63
C GLU A 147 -13.19 0.13 -7.55
N GLU A 148 -14.03 -0.84 -7.93
CA GLU A 148 -14.49 -1.89 -7.04
C GLU A 148 -13.36 -2.89 -6.73
N ASP A 149 -12.91 -2.91 -5.47
CA ASP A 149 -11.96 -3.90 -4.96
C ASP A 149 -12.64 -4.82 -3.94
N ALA A 150 -12.62 -6.13 -4.19
CA ALA A 150 -13.20 -7.14 -3.31
C ALA A 150 -12.55 -7.17 -1.92
N ASP A 151 -11.27 -6.76 -1.80
CA ASP A 151 -10.57 -6.69 -0.51
C ASP A 151 -10.96 -5.43 0.30
N GLN A 152 -11.68 -4.49 -0.32
CA GLN A 152 -12.14 -3.25 0.27
C GLN A 152 -13.65 -3.29 0.61
N GLU A 153 -14.18 -4.49 0.86
CA GLU A 153 -15.59 -4.63 1.20
C GLU A 153 -15.94 -4.01 2.56
N VAL A 154 -17.00 -3.18 2.60
CA VAL A 154 -17.40 -2.44 3.81
C VAL A 154 -18.51 -3.10 4.61
N SER A 155 -19.27 -4.02 4.00
CA SER A 155 -20.39 -4.73 4.61
C SER A 155 -19.90 -5.65 5.74
N PRO A 156 -20.69 -5.96 6.78
CA PRO A 156 -20.28 -6.90 7.82
C PRO A 156 -19.79 -8.25 7.26
N ASP A 157 -18.63 -8.73 7.71
CA ASP A 157 -18.03 -9.99 7.27
C ASP A 157 -18.66 -11.18 8.01
N ARG A 158 -19.36 -12.03 7.26
CA ARG A 158 -19.99 -13.26 7.78
C ARG A 158 -19.01 -14.41 7.93
N ALA A 159 -17.87 -14.36 7.25
CA ALA A 159 -16.84 -15.40 7.25
C ALA A 159 -15.80 -15.20 8.36
N ASP A 160 -16.03 -14.23 9.25
CA ASP A 160 -15.15 -13.94 10.39
C ASP A 160 -15.00 -15.17 11.29
N PRO A 161 -13.79 -15.71 11.50
CA PRO A 161 -13.56 -16.91 12.28
C PRO A 161 -13.90 -16.75 13.78
N GLU A 162 -14.06 -15.52 14.29
CA GLU A 162 -14.61 -15.29 15.65
C GLU A 162 -16.11 -15.66 15.73
N LEU A 163 -16.80 -15.72 14.59
CA LEU A 163 -18.17 -16.22 14.44
C LEU A 163 -18.11 -17.75 14.28
N LYS A 164 -18.54 -18.52 15.30
CA LYS A 164 -18.73 -19.97 15.10
C LYS A 164 -19.86 -20.19 14.09
N PRO A 165 -19.75 -21.14 13.14
CA PRO A 165 -20.81 -21.45 12.19
C PRO A 165 -22.07 -21.90 12.93
N GLU A 166 -23.17 -21.19 12.72
CA GLU A 166 -24.54 -21.62 13.04
C GLU A 166 -25.26 -21.95 11.71
N PRO A 167 -26.15 -22.95 11.68
CA PRO A 167 -26.74 -23.45 10.45
C PRO A 167 -27.71 -22.43 9.81
N GLU A 168 -27.42 -22.06 8.56
CA GLU A 168 -28.22 -21.60 7.40
C GLU A 168 -29.64 -20.96 7.53
N HIS A 169 -30.14 -20.55 8.70
CA HIS A 169 -31.56 -20.17 8.84
C HIS A 169 -31.92 -18.68 8.91
N LEU A 170 -31.03 -17.76 8.56
CA LEU A 170 -31.38 -16.33 8.39
C LEU A 170 -30.90 -15.79 7.04
N MET A 171 -31.41 -16.40 5.97
CA MET A 171 -31.03 -16.06 4.60
C MET A 171 -32.18 -15.35 3.88
N LYS A 172 -32.12 -14.01 3.90
CA LYS A 172 -32.44 -13.09 2.78
C LYS A 172 -32.35 -11.64 3.26
N MET A 173 -31.16 -11.07 3.17
CA MET A 173 -31.04 -9.62 2.95
C MET A 173 -29.87 -9.36 2.02
N VAL A 174 -30.18 -8.49 1.05
CA VAL A 174 -29.42 -8.08 -0.13
C VAL A 174 -27.96 -7.79 0.24
N THR A 175 -27.04 -8.66 -0.18
CA THR A 175 -25.67 -8.24 -0.55
C THR A 175 -25.82 -6.98 -1.38
N LEU A 176 -25.04 -5.92 -1.17
CA LEU A 176 -25.05 -4.75 -2.05
C LEU A 176 -24.80 -5.24 -3.50
N ASN A 177 -25.86 -5.59 -4.23
CA ASN A 177 -25.87 -5.51 -5.66
C ASN A 177 -26.04 -4.01 -5.90
N VAL A 178 -24.91 -3.31 -5.93
CA VAL A 178 -24.77 -1.92 -6.38
C VAL A 178 -25.16 -1.78 -7.86
N PHE A 179 -25.65 -2.86 -8.49
CA PHE A 179 -26.13 -2.93 -9.86
C PHE A 179 -27.10 -1.83 -10.34
N PRO A 180 -27.94 -1.13 -9.54
CA PRO A 180 -28.71 -0.02 -10.08
C PRO A 180 -27.98 1.34 -9.99
N LEU A 181 -26.68 1.40 -9.66
CA LEU A 181 -25.93 2.66 -9.65
C LEU A 181 -25.42 3.07 -11.05
N ARG A 182 -25.31 2.12 -11.99
CA ARG A 182 -24.66 2.34 -13.30
C ARG A 182 -25.62 2.56 -14.46
N ASN A 183 -26.88 2.11 -14.36
CA ASN A 183 -27.84 2.26 -15.44
C ASN A 183 -28.87 3.36 -15.12
N GLY A 184 -28.78 4.44 -15.89
CA GLY A 184 -29.52 5.68 -15.70
C GLY A 184 -31.03 5.52 -15.51
N LEU A 185 -31.54 6.18 -14.48
CA LEU A 185 -32.95 6.59 -14.38
C LEU A 185 -33.04 8.04 -13.85
N ASN A 186 -33.79 8.84 -14.61
CA ASN A 186 -34.26 10.21 -14.39
C ASN A 186 -34.98 10.37 -13.03
N GLN A 187 -35.19 11.53 -12.39
CA GLN A 187 -34.71 12.91 -12.45
C GLN A 187 -35.26 13.55 -11.14
N LEU A 188 -34.39 14.22 -10.37
CA LEU A 188 -34.63 15.09 -9.19
C LEU A 188 -35.45 14.63 -7.96
N ASP A 189 -36.49 13.80 -8.04
CA ASP A 189 -37.32 13.45 -6.86
C ASP A 189 -36.70 12.41 -5.90
N MET A 190 -35.60 11.77 -6.33
CA MET A 190 -34.91 10.71 -5.58
C MET A 190 -33.75 11.20 -4.70
N ILE A 191 -33.40 12.49 -4.75
CA ILE A 191 -32.20 13.05 -4.10
C ILE A 191 -32.31 12.98 -2.57
N HIS A 192 -33.50 13.26 -2.02
CA HIS A 192 -33.74 13.14 -0.57
C HIS A 192 -33.85 11.69 -0.07
N SER A 193 -34.24 10.75 -0.93
CA SER A 193 -34.43 9.34 -0.57
C SER A 193 -33.10 8.58 -0.46
N TRP A 194 -32.09 8.95 -1.25
CA TRP A 194 -30.83 8.22 -1.36
C TRP A 194 -29.83 8.53 -0.24
N ASN A 195 -29.71 9.80 0.14
CA ASN A 195 -28.89 10.18 1.30
C ASN A 195 -29.41 9.54 2.59
N PHE A 196 -30.75 9.49 2.72
CA PHE A 196 -31.42 8.71 3.75
C PHE A 196 -31.09 7.21 3.63
N PHE A 197 -31.22 6.63 2.45
CA PHE A 197 -30.97 5.21 2.23
C PHE A 197 -29.54 4.79 2.64
N PHE A 198 -28.50 5.48 2.17
CA PHE A 198 -27.12 5.14 2.52
C PHE A 198 -26.83 5.36 4.01
N PHE A 199 -27.30 6.47 4.58
CA PHE A 199 -27.11 6.73 6.01
C PHE A 199 -27.76 5.63 6.86
N PHE A 200 -29.03 5.29 6.59
CA PHE A 200 -29.74 4.26 7.33
C PHE A 200 -29.15 2.88 7.09
N LYS A 201 -28.79 2.53 5.85
CA LYS A 201 -28.18 1.23 5.54
C LYS A 201 -26.86 1.04 6.31
N LEU A 202 -25.91 1.98 6.17
CA LEU A 202 -24.55 1.84 6.69
C LEU A 202 -24.45 2.11 8.20
N PHE A 203 -25.19 3.08 8.72
CA PHE A 203 -25.08 3.54 10.11
C PHE A 203 -26.23 3.08 11.02
N LYS A 204 -27.22 2.38 10.46
CA LYS A 204 -28.35 1.83 11.23
C LYS A 204 -28.56 0.34 10.97
N ASP A 205 -28.87 -0.05 9.75
CA ASP A 205 -29.28 -1.43 9.42
C ASP A 205 -28.11 -2.41 9.46
N ASP A 206 -26.94 -2.01 8.94
CA ASP A 206 -25.71 -2.80 9.04
C ASP A 206 -25.23 -2.91 10.49
N ILE A 207 -25.43 -1.87 11.30
CA ILE A 207 -25.11 -1.91 12.73
C ILE A 207 -26.08 -2.83 13.48
N ARG A 208 -27.38 -2.77 13.17
CA ARG A 208 -28.38 -3.71 13.72
C ARG A 208 -28.08 -5.15 13.33
N TYR A 209 -27.64 -5.37 12.10
CA TYR A 209 -27.20 -6.69 11.65
C TYR A 209 -25.93 -7.14 12.39
N LEU A 210 -24.95 -6.26 12.55
CA LEU A 210 -23.74 -6.53 13.31
C LEU A 210 -24.04 -6.85 14.79
N LEU A 211 -25.10 -6.26 15.37
CA LEU A 211 -25.60 -6.60 16.71
C LEU A 211 -26.21 -8.01 16.81
N THR A 212 -26.62 -8.65 15.70
CA THR A 212 -27.06 -10.05 15.72
C THR A 212 -25.90 -11.02 15.98
N MET A 213 -24.65 -10.57 15.82
CA MET A 213 -23.44 -11.34 16.08
C MET A 213 -23.02 -11.25 17.57
N ASP A 214 -23.85 -11.79 18.47
CA ASP A 214 -23.74 -11.68 19.95
C ASP A 214 -22.34 -12.02 20.51
N LYS A 215 -21.64 -12.97 19.88
CA LYS A 215 -20.34 -13.49 20.32
C LYS A 215 -19.24 -12.41 20.31
N LEU A 216 -19.29 -11.46 19.37
CA LEU A 216 -18.32 -10.37 19.26
C LEU A 216 -18.40 -9.38 20.44
N TRP A 217 -19.58 -9.24 21.05
CA TRP A 217 -19.88 -8.23 22.08
C TRP A 217 -19.76 -8.74 23.51
N ARG A 218 -19.34 -9.99 23.72
CA ARG A 218 -19.20 -10.57 25.09
C ARG A 218 -18.14 -9.87 25.94
N LYS A 219 -17.11 -9.32 25.31
CA LYS A 219 -15.97 -8.65 25.97
C LYS A 219 -15.80 -7.19 25.53
N ARG A 220 -16.57 -6.74 24.54
CA ARG A 220 -16.45 -5.42 23.90
C ARG A 220 -17.79 -4.70 24.02
N LYS A 221 -17.77 -3.37 24.12
CA LYS A 221 -19.02 -2.59 24.15
C LYS A 221 -19.73 -2.71 22.78
N PRO A 222 -21.03 -3.05 22.73
CA PRO A 222 -21.75 -3.18 21.47
C PRO A 222 -21.93 -1.82 20.77
N PRO A 223 -21.94 -1.79 19.43
CA PRO A 223 -22.12 -0.56 18.66
C PRO A 223 -23.56 -0.03 18.77
N VAL A 224 -23.74 1.30 18.66
CA VAL A 224 -25.04 1.97 18.81
C VAL A 224 -25.51 2.55 17.46
N PRO A 225 -26.67 2.14 16.91
CA PRO A 225 -27.22 2.68 15.65
C PRO A 225 -27.61 4.17 15.72
N LEU A 226 -27.55 4.90 14.60
CA LEU A 226 -27.88 6.35 14.52
C LEU A 226 -29.20 6.69 13.82
N ASP A 227 -29.74 7.88 14.10
CA ASP A 227 -30.96 8.48 13.51
C ASP A 227 -30.72 9.94 13.05
N TRP A 228 -31.50 10.46 12.09
CA TRP A 228 -31.12 11.57 11.20
C TRP A 228 -31.56 12.99 11.62
N ALA A 229 -32.45 13.15 12.61
CA ALA A 229 -33.15 14.42 12.82
C ALA A 229 -32.30 15.56 13.44
N GLU A 230 -32.44 16.77 12.85
CA GLU A 230 -32.01 18.12 13.25
C GLU A 230 -30.53 18.51 13.01
N VAL A 231 -30.15 19.64 12.37
CA VAL A 231 -28.70 20.05 12.21
C VAL A 231 -28.48 21.59 11.94
N GLN A 232 -27.28 22.21 12.16
CA GLN A 232 -26.73 23.51 11.60
C GLN A 232 -25.15 23.57 11.60
N SER A 233 -24.50 24.57 10.96
CA SER A 233 -23.17 24.57 10.26
C SER A 233 -21.84 24.78 11.06
N LEU A 234 -20.67 24.43 10.47
CA LEU A 234 -19.32 24.42 11.12
C LEU A 234 -18.06 24.73 10.23
N LYS A 235 -16.87 24.82 10.89
CA LYS A 235 -15.49 25.11 10.40
C LYS A 235 -14.48 23.97 10.72
N ASP A 236 -13.31 23.97 10.07
CA ASP A 236 -12.40 22.81 9.87
C ASP A 236 -11.50 22.27 11.01
N GLN A 237 -11.16 23.05 12.05
CA GLN A 237 -10.25 22.59 13.13
C GLN A 237 -10.97 22.07 14.39
N GLN A 238 -12.30 22.17 14.42
CA GLN A 238 -13.09 21.70 15.54
C GLN A 238 -13.54 20.26 15.29
N VAL A 239 -13.61 19.46 16.35
CA VAL A 239 -14.34 18.19 16.29
C VAL A 239 -15.82 18.55 16.26
N LEU A 240 -16.50 18.21 15.16
CA LEU A 240 -17.90 18.51 14.98
C LEU A 240 -18.77 17.52 15.80
N ASP A 241 -20.02 17.88 16.05
CA ASP A 241 -20.98 16.94 16.59
C ASP A 241 -21.45 15.92 15.53
N VAL A 242 -21.96 14.78 15.98
CA VAL A 242 -22.40 13.64 15.13
C VAL A 242 -23.33 14.10 14.01
N LYS A 243 -24.22 15.00 14.39
CA LYS A 243 -25.23 15.68 13.61
C LYS A 243 -24.64 16.45 12.42
N SER A 244 -23.58 17.24 12.65
CA SER A 244 -22.89 17.96 11.60
C SER A 244 -22.14 17.03 10.65
N TYR A 245 -21.53 15.96 11.17
CA TYR A 245 -20.92 14.94 10.31
C TYR A 245 -21.95 14.20 9.45
N ALA A 246 -23.15 13.90 9.96
CA ALA A 246 -24.23 13.32 9.16
C ALA A 246 -24.62 14.20 7.96
N ARG A 247 -24.70 15.52 8.16
CA ARG A 247 -24.90 16.46 7.04
C ARG A 247 -23.73 16.51 6.08
N LEU A 248 -22.52 16.57 6.60
CA LEU A 248 -21.32 16.61 5.77
C LEU A 248 -21.21 15.36 4.88
N PHE A 249 -21.64 14.20 5.41
CA PHE A 249 -21.74 12.95 4.65
C PHE A 249 -22.74 13.06 3.49
N SER A 250 -23.96 13.53 3.74
CA SER A 250 -24.96 13.73 2.68
C SER A 250 -24.51 14.76 1.63
N LYS A 251 -23.94 15.89 2.07
CA LYS A 251 -23.47 16.94 1.16
C LYS A 251 -22.32 16.47 0.28
N SER A 252 -21.39 15.69 0.84
CA SER A 252 -20.25 15.16 0.09
C SER A 252 -20.69 14.12 -0.94
N ILE A 253 -21.66 13.26 -0.63
CA ILE A 253 -22.27 12.33 -1.61
C ILE A 253 -22.90 13.09 -2.78
N GLU A 254 -23.69 14.14 -2.51
CA GLU A 254 -24.32 14.96 -3.56
C GLU A 254 -23.27 15.57 -4.50
N THR A 255 -22.18 16.09 -3.93
CA THR A 255 -21.10 16.73 -4.69
C THR A 255 -20.31 15.70 -5.51
N LEU A 256 -19.92 14.58 -4.90
CA LEU A 256 -19.16 13.52 -5.56
C LEU A 256 -19.95 12.86 -6.69
N ARG A 257 -21.27 12.76 -6.57
CA ARG A 257 -22.13 12.28 -7.65
C ARG A 257 -22.09 13.19 -8.87
N VAL A 258 -22.07 14.51 -8.67
CA VAL A 258 -21.94 15.47 -9.78
C VAL A 258 -20.58 15.31 -10.44
N HIS A 259 -19.50 15.22 -9.67
CA HIS A 259 -18.15 14.98 -10.22
C HIS A 259 -18.07 13.66 -11.02
N LEU A 260 -18.73 12.60 -10.53
CA LEU A 260 -18.80 11.33 -11.24
C LEU A 260 -19.57 11.46 -12.56
N ALA A 261 -20.71 12.16 -12.56
CA ALA A 261 -21.51 12.39 -13.76
C ALA A 261 -20.76 13.26 -14.81
N GLU A 262 -19.93 14.21 -14.36
CA GLU A 262 -19.12 15.06 -15.24
C GLU A 262 -18.01 14.28 -15.97
N LYS A 263 -17.51 13.18 -15.39
CA LYS A 263 -16.50 12.32 -16.05
C LYS A 263 -17.05 11.42 -17.15
N GLY A 264 -18.38 11.26 -17.23
CA GLY A 264 -19.04 10.42 -18.23
C GLY A 264 -19.38 9.01 -17.75
N ASP A 265 -20.03 8.25 -18.63
CA ASP A 265 -20.56 6.93 -18.29
C ASP A 265 -19.43 5.91 -18.08
N GLY A 266 -19.58 5.08 -17.04
CA GLY A 266 -18.59 4.09 -16.64
C GLY A 266 -17.29 4.64 -16.00
N ALA A 267 -17.16 5.95 -15.83
CA ALA A 267 -15.98 6.57 -15.21
C ALA A 267 -15.91 6.32 -13.69
N GLU A 268 -14.70 6.41 -13.14
CA GLU A 268 -14.42 6.22 -11.71
C GLU A 268 -13.68 7.44 -11.14
N LEU A 269 -13.94 7.73 -9.85
CA LEU A 269 -13.24 8.74 -9.07
C LEU A 269 -12.07 8.11 -8.32
N ILE A 270 -10.93 8.78 -8.39
CA ILE A 270 -9.75 8.43 -7.60
C ILE A 270 -9.80 9.28 -6.34
N TRP A 271 -9.68 8.64 -5.18
CA TRP A 271 -9.66 9.37 -3.92
C TRP A 271 -8.44 10.29 -3.84
N ASP A 272 -8.69 11.59 -3.64
CA ASP A 272 -7.65 12.58 -3.37
C ASP A 272 -7.89 13.26 -2.02
N LYS A 273 -6.84 13.34 -1.21
CA LYS A 273 -6.83 14.06 0.08
C LYS A 273 -6.99 15.57 -0.08
N ASP A 274 -6.68 16.10 -1.26
CA ASP A 274 -6.72 17.53 -1.58
C ASP A 274 -8.04 17.94 -2.27
N ASP A 275 -8.83 17.00 -2.76
CA ASP A 275 -10.23 17.24 -3.12
C ASP A 275 -11.06 17.49 -1.86
N PRO A 276 -11.68 18.68 -1.72
CA PRO A 276 -12.52 19.00 -0.57
C PRO A 276 -13.65 17.99 -0.37
N SER A 277 -14.30 17.55 -1.45
CA SER A 277 -15.50 16.71 -1.39
C SER A 277 -15.18 15.26 -0.99
N ALA A 278 -14.14 14.66 -1.57
CA ALA A 278 -13.64 13.35 -1.16
C ALA A 278 -13.12 13.34 0.29
N MET A 279 -12.42 14.40 0.72
CA MET A 279 -11.94 14.50 2.10
C MET A 279 -13.08 14.69 3.11
N ASP A 280 -14.12 15.46 2.76
CA ASP A 280 -15.31 15.65 3.57
C ASP A 280 -16.11 14.35 3.72
N PHE A 281 -16.20 13.57 2.64
CA PHE A 281 -16.80 12.23 2.65
C PHE A 281 -16.08 11.30 3.64
N VAL A 282 -14.76 11.17 3.52
CA VAL A 282 -13.98 10.30 4.41
C VAL A 282 -14.04 10.78 5.86
N THR A 283 -13.95 12.09 6.08
CA THR A 283 -14.02 12.70 7.42
C THR A 283 -15.35 12.39 8.11
N SER A 284 -16.46 12.62 7.40
CA SER A 284 -17.80 12.42 7.95
C SER A 284 -18.11 10.94 8.17
N ALA A 285 -17.85 10.08 7.18
CA ALA A 285 -18.10 8.64 7.28
C ALA A 285 -17.28 7.98 8.39
N ALA A 286 -15.99 8.35 8.52
CA ALA A 286 -15.13 7.81 9.57
C ALA A 286 -15.59 8.23 10.96
N ASN A 287 -15.95 9.50 11.17
CA ASN A 287 -16.40 9.99 12.48
C ASN A 287 -17.75 9.41 12.91
N LEU A 288 -18.69 9.25 11.98
CA LEU A 288 -19.95 8.56 12.26
C LEU A 288 -19.70 7.11 12.71
N ARG A 289 -18.78 6.41 12.04
CA ARG A 289 -18.37 5.06 12.46
C ARG A 289 -17.66 5.06 13.81
N MET A 290 -16.75 6.00 14.08
CA MET A 290 -16.11 6.13 15.39
C MET A 290 -17.15 6.28 16.50
N HIS A 291 -18.15 7.14 16.30
CA HIS A 291 -19.20 7.37 17.28
C HIS A 291 -20.03 6.10 17.54
N ILE A 292 -20.41 5.36 16.49
CA ILE A 292 -21.14 4.08 16.60
C ILE A 292 -20.40 3.09 17.49
N PHE A 293 -19.08 2.98 17.33
CA PHE A 293 -18.23 2.08 18.12
C PHE A 293 -17.73 2.71 19.44
N SER A 294 -18.38 3.79 19.91
CA SER A 294 -18.04 4.48 21.15
C SER A 294 -16.58 4.98 21.23
N MET A 295 -16.01 5.38 20.10
CA MET A 295 -14.71 6.04 20.00
C MET A 295 -14.86 7.56 19.94
N ASN A 296 -13.84 8.28 20.42
CA ASN A 296 -13.79 9.73 20.29
C ASN A 296 -13.60 10.12 18.83
N MET A 297 -14.51 10.95 18.31
CA MET A 297 -14.41 11.54 16.98
C MET A 297 -13.17 12.43 16.87
N LYS A 298 -12.67 12.59 15.65
CA LYS A 298 -11.48 13.37 15.33
C LYS A 298 -11.79 14.52 14.40
N SER A 299 -10.93 15.53 14.41
CA SER A 299 -11.08 16.68 13.52
C SER A 299 -10.84 16.29 12.06
N ARG A 300 -11.34 17.10 11.13
CA ARG A 300 -11.03 16.95 9.70
C ARG A 300 -9.53 16.96 9.42
N PHE A 301 -8.78 17.79 10.15
CA PHE A 301 -7.32 17.88 10.05
C PHE A 301 -6.63 16.56 10.45
N ASP A 302 -7.00 15.98 11.59
CA ASP A 302 -6.43 14.71 12.04
C ASP A 302 -6.75 13.58 11.07
N ILE A 303 -8.01 13.53 10.59
CA ILE A 303 -8.45 12.52 9.63
C ILE A 303 -7.74 12.68 8.30
N LYS A 304 -7.57 13.91 7.80
CA LYS A 304 -6.79 14.19 6.59
C LYS A 304 -5.34 13.72 6.75
N SER A 305 -4.73 13.96 7.92
CA SER A 305 -3.38 13.48 8.22
C SER A 305 -3.26 11.96 8.18
N MET A 306 -4.22 11.24 8.76
CA MET A 306 -4.19 9.77 8.80
C MET A 306 -4.61 9.13 7.48
N ALA A 307 -5.64 9.64 6.82
CA ALA A 307 -6.18 9.11 5.56
C ALA A 307 -5.20 9.29 4.39
N GLY A 308 -4.51 10.43 4.37
CA GLY A 308 -3.51 10.78 3.36
C GLY A 308 -2.09 10.35 3.70
N ASN A 309 -1.87 9.67 4.84
CA ASN A 309 -0.53 9.38 5.38
C ASN A 309 0.40 10.61 5.37
N ILE A 310 -0.11 11.77 5.79
CA ILE A 310 0.60 13.03 5.65
C ILE A 310 1.85 13.02 6.54
N ILE A 311 3.00 13.07 5.89
CA ILE A 311 4.28 13.32 6.54
C ILE A 311 4.45 14.85 6.61
N PRO A 312 4.63 15.45 7.80
CA PRO A 312 4.88 16.88 7.91
C PRO A 312 6.11 17.28 7.08
N ALA A 313 5.98 18.26 6.21
CA ALA A 313 7.08 18.79 5.42
C ALA A 313 7.53 20.14 5.98
N ILE A 314 8.83 20.34 6.14
CA ILE A 314 9.42 21.60 6.59
C ILE A 314 10.37 22.10 5.50
N ALA A 315 10.18 23.34 5.06
CA ALA A 315 10.96 23.92 3.98
C ALA A 315 12.47 23.92 4.28
N THR A 316 12.87 24.18 5.53
CA THR A 316 14.26 24.15 5.97
C THR A 316 14.88 22.76 5.90
N THR A 317 14.15 21.71 6.32
CA THR A 317 14.59 20.32 6.18
C THR A 317 14.82 19.96 4.71
N ASN A 318 13.89 20.32 3.82
CA ASN A 318 14.02 20.08 2.39
C ASN A 318 15.20 20.85 1.78
N ALA A 319 15.46 22.08 2.22
CA ALA A 319 16.61 22.87 1.76
C ALA A 319 17.95 22.26 2.20
N VAL A 320 18.04 21.78 3.45
CA VAL A 320 19.23 21.09 3.96
C VAL A 320 19.50 19.81 3.19
N ILE A 321 18.46 18.99 2.97
CA ILE A 321 18.58 17.72 2.23
C ILE A 321 18.85 17.93 0.75
N ALA A 322 18.31 18.98 0.12
CA ALA A 322 18.66 19.33 -1.25
C ALA A 322 20.11 19.81 -1.41
N GLY A 323 20.72 20.34 -0.35
CA GLY A 323 22.10 20.83 -0.36
C GLY A 323 23.16 19.81 0.05
N LEU A 324 22.78 18.62 0.57
CA LEU A 324 23.72 17.69 1.23
C LEU A 324 23.48 16.23 0.84
N ILE A 325 24.50 15.39 1.05
CA ILE A 325 24.40 13.91 0.98
C ILE A 325 24.62 13.32 2.41
N ILE A 326 23.77 13.65 3.40
CA ILE A 326 23.98 13.28 4.83
C ILE A 326 22.65 13.04 5.58
N PHE A 327 22.68 12.27 6.68
CA PHE A 327 21.57 12.09 7.64
C PHE A 327 21.39 13.29 8.59
N LEU A 328 20.15 13.78 8.73
CA LEU A 328 19.76 14.91 9.57
C LEU A 328 18.89 14.44 10.76
N ASN A 329 19.37 14.71 11.96
CA ASN A 329 18.63 14.50 13.21
C ASN A 329 17.87 15.75 13.66
N LYS A 330 16.83 15.55 14.47
CA LYS A 330 16.13 16.66 15.16
C LYS A 330 16.96 17.27 16.29
N GLN A 331 17.72 16.44 17.02
CA GLN A 331 18.59 16.85 18.10
C GLN A 331 19.99 16.24 17.92
N PRO A 332 21.05 16.87 18.43
CA PRO A 332 22.38 16.28 18.37
C PRO A 332 22.41 14.92 19.07
N ASN A 333 23.10 13.95 18.46
CA ASN A 333 23.33 12.65 19.09
C ASN A 333 24.28 12.78 20.31
N PRO A 334 24.55 11.70 21.07
CA PRO A 334 25.49 11.76 22.21
C PRO A 334 26.90 12.26 21.85
N LYS A 335 27.30 12.15 20.58
CA LYS A 335 28.56 12.69 20.04
C LYS A 335 28.44 14.14 19.55
N LYS A 336 27.36 14.86 19.91
CA LYS A 336 27.05 16.26 19.55
C LYS A 336 26.93 16.51 18.04
N LYS A 337 26.64 15.47 17.24
CA LYS A 337 26.45 15.59 15.79
C LYS A 337 24.95 15.69 15.45
N LEU A 338 24.56 16.78 14.80
CA LEU A 338 23.21 16.96 14.24
C LEU A 338 23.11 16.31 12.85
N LEU A 339 24.13 16.55 12.01
CA LEU A 339 24.35 15.86 10.75
C LEU A 339 25.30 14.68 10.97
N VAL A 340 24.87 13.47 10.62
CA VAL A 340 25.63 12.25 10.86
C VAL A 340 26.01 11.63 9.53
N PRO A 341 27.26 11.78 9.07
CA PRO A 341 27.73 11.03 7.92
C PRO A 341 27.88 9.55 8.32
N CYS A 342 27.38 8.67 7.47
CA CYS A 342 27.51 7.22 7.58
C CYS A 342 28.32 6.71 6.40
N ALA A 343 29.08 5.63 6.60
CA ALA A 343 29.67 4.90 5.49
C ALA A 343 28.56 4.28 4.63
N LEU A 344 28.80 4.14 3.33
CA LEU A 344 27.88 3.45 2.44
C LEU A 344 28.08 1.94 2.59
N ASP A 345 26.99 1.22 2.80
CA ASP A 345 27.00 -0.23 2.94
C ASP A 345 27.16 -0.91 1.57
N PRO A 346 27.84 -2.06 1.49
CA PRO A 346 27.99 -2.82 0.25
C PRO A 346 26.67 -3.49 -0.19
N PRO A 347 26.57 -3.98 -1.44
CA PRO A 347 25.39 -4.70 -1.90
C PRO A 347 25.05 -5.90 -1.02
N ASN A 348 23.79 -6.02 -0.62
CA ASN A 348 23.30 -7.18 0.12
C ASN A 348 23.23 -8.41 -0.82
N PRO A 349 23.96 -9.51 -0.55
CA PRO A 349 23.92 -10.71 -1.38
C PRO A 349 22.53 -11.37 -1.49
N ASN A 350 21.68 -11.16 -0.47
CA ASN A 350 20.32 -11.71 -0.42
C ASN A 350 19.26 -10.75 -0.98
N CYS A 351 19.67 -9.69 -1.67
CA CYS A 351 18.74 -8.74 -2.26
C CYS A 351 18.06 -9.36 -3.49
N TYR A 352 16.72 -9.41 -3.48
CA TYR A 352 15.92 -9.88 -4.61
C TYR A 352 15.88 -8.93 -5.82
N VAL A 353 16.73 -7.89 -5.85
CA VAL A 353 16.78 -6.91 -6.94
C VAL A 353 18.19 -6.77 -7.51
N CYS A 354 19.18 -6.44 -6.68
CA CYS A 354 20.54 -6.14 -7.18
C CYS A 354 21.55 -7.29 -7.03
N ALA A 355 21.13 -8.45 -6.51
CA ALA A 355 21.95 -9.65 -6.54
C ALA A 355 22.19 -10.13 -7.98
N SER A 356 23.23 -10.93 -8.20
CA SER A 356 23.56 -11.45 -9.52
C SER A 356 22.48 -12.40 -10.08
N LYS A 357 21.81 -13.15 -9.21
CA LYS A 357 20.67 -14.01 -9.50
C LYS A 357 19.62 -13.82 -8.39
N PRO A 358 18.67 -12.88 -8.56
CA PRO A 358 17.67 -12.63 -7.55
C PRO A 358 16.59 -13.72 -7.57
N GLU A 359 16.39 -14.39 -6.44
CA GLU A 359 15.37 -15.43 -6.27
C GLU A 359 14.49 -15.13 -5.05
N VAL A 360 13.20 -15.47 -5.14
CA VAL A 360 12.23 -15.30 -4.06
C VAL A 360 11.33 -16.51 -3.93
N THR A 361 10.98 -16.88 -2.70
CA THR A 361 10.02 -17.95 -2.42
C THR A 361 8.71 -17.35 -1.90
N VAL A 362 7.60 -17.61 -2.60
CA VAL A 362 6.26 -17.14 -2.22
C VAL A 362 5.42 -18.31 -1.71
N ARG A 363 4.87 -18.17 -0.50
CA ARG A 363 3.92 -19.15 0.07
C ARG A 363 2.50 -18.70 -0.21
N LEU A 364 1.75 -19.49 -0.97
CA LEU A 364 0.37 -19.21 -1.37
C LEU A 364 -0.45 -20.49 -1.56
N ASN A 365 -1.76 -20.37 -1.69
CA ASN A 365 -2.65 -21.51 -1.99
C ASN A 365 -3.00 -21.52 -3.48
N VAL A 366 -2.38 -22.45 -4.23
CA VAL A 366 -2.52 -22.58 -5.69
C VAL A 366 -3.94 -22.87 -6.17
N HIS A 367 -4.81 -23.40 -5.31
CA HIS A 367 -6.21 -23.67 -5.63
C HIS A 367 -7.12 -22.45 -5.40
N LYS A 368 -6.65 -21.44 -4.65
CA LYS A 368 -7.42 -20.22 -4.36
C LYS A 368 -6.95 -19.03 -5.19
N VAL A 369 -5.64 -18.86 -5.33
CA VAL A 369 -5.02 -17.74 -6.05
C VAL A 369 -5.29 -17.87 -7.55
N THR A 370 -5.73 -16.78 -8.16
CA THR A 370 -5.92 -16.65 -9.62
C THR A 370 -4.69 -16.03 -10.27
N VAL A 371 -4.59 -16.13 -11.60
CA VAL A 371 -3.54 -15.43 -12.37
C VAL A 371 -3.62 -13.91 -12.17
N LEU A 372 -4.83 -13.33 -12.14
CA LEU A 372 -5.00 -11.89 -11.87
C LEU A 372 -4.47 -11.48 -10.48
N THR A 373 -4.73 -12.31 -9.47
CA THR A 373 -4.22 -12.07 -8.11
C THR A 373 -2.68 -12.15 -8.08
N LEU A 374 -2.09 -13.06 -8.85
CA LEU A 374 -0.64 -13.17 -9.01
C LEU A 374 -0.08 -11.92 -9.71
N GLN A 375 -0.68 -11.50 -10.82
CA GLN A 375 -0.24 -10.33 -11.58
C GLN A 375 -0.30 -9.05 -10.75
N ASP A 376 -1.47 -8.71 -10.21
CA ASP A 376 -1.69 -7.38 -9.64
C ASP A 376 -1.15 -7.29 -8.21
N LYS A 377 -1.48 -8.25 -7.33
CA LYS A 377 -1.14 -8.16 -5.89
C LYS A 377 0.26 -8.66 -5.56
N ILE A 378 0.79 -9.61 -6.33
CA ILE A 378 2.11 -10.19 -6.06
C ILE A 378 3.17 -9.55 -6.96
N VAL A 379 3.01 -9.61 -8.27
CA VAL A 379 4.06 -9.18 -9.19
C VAL A 379 4.12 -7.65 -9.33
N LYS A 380 2.99 -7.00 -9.60
CA LYS A 380 2.93 -5.54 -9.73
C LYS A 380 3.01 -4.84 -8.37
N GLU A 381 2.14 -5.17 -7.42
CA GLU A 381 2.09 -4.46 -6.13
C GLU A 381 3.26 -4.85 -5.21
N LYS A 382 3.43 -6.15 -4.91
CA LYS A 382 4.44 -6.58 -3.93
C LYS A 382 5.86 -6.52 -4.47
N PHE A 383 6.07 -6.91 -5.73
CA PHE A 383 7.38 -6.85 -6.39
C PHE A 383 7.60 -5.59 -7.24
N ALA A 384 6.67 -4.63 -7.24
CA ALA A 384 6.84 -3.31 -7.87
C ALA A 384 7.24 -3.36 -9.36
N MET A 385 6.72 -4.34 -10.10
CA MET A 385 6.92 -4.43 -11.55
C MET A 385 5.86 -3.61 -12.29
N VAL A 386 6.26 -2.99 -13.40
CA VAL A 386 5.36 -2.12 -14.19
C VAL A 386 4.58 -2.95 -15.21
N ALA A 387 5.31 -3.63 -16.09
CA ALA A 387 4.76 -4.48 -17.14
C ALA A 387 5.45 -5.86 -17.06
N PRO A 388 4.90 -6.81 -16.27
CA PRO A 388 5.56 -8.09 -16.05
C PRO A 388 5.16 -9.14 -17.09
N ASP A 389 6.15 -9.89 -17.55
CA ASP A 389 5.97 -11.15 -18.27
C ASP A 389 6.36 -12.32 -17.34
N VAL A 390 5.45 -13.29 -17.20
CA VAL A 390 5.64 -14.42 -16.27
C VAL A 390 5.42 -15.74 -17.00
N GLN A 391 6.47 -16.57 -16.98
CA GLN A 391 6.46 -17.91 -17.55
C GLN A 391 6.73 -18.99 -16.49
N ILE A 392 6.25 -20.20 -16.77
CA ILE A 392 6.55 -21.40 -15.97
C ILE A 392 7.82 -22.06 -16.51
N GLU A 393 8.76 -22.36 -15.62
CA GLU A 393 9.95 -23.15 -15.94
C GLU A 393 9.66 -24.67 -16.05
N ASP A 394 8.81 -25.06 -17.01
CA ASP A 394 8.48 -26.46 -17.29
C ASP A 394 9.24 -27.04 -18.51
N GLY A 395 10.16 -26.24 -19.08
CA GLY A 395 10.87 -26.53 -20.32
C GLY A 395 10.04 -26.33 -21.58
N LYS A 396 8.75 -25.96 -21.47
CA LYS A 396 7.87 -25.59 -22.59
C LYS A 396 7.68 -24.07 -22.71
N GLY A 397 7.96 -23.32 -21.65
CA GLY A 397 7.78 -21.86 -21.62
C GLY A 397 6.31 -21.48 -21.59
N THR A 398 5.53 -22.12 -20.72
CA THR A 398 4.09 -21.81 -20.60
C THR A 398 3.91 -20.38 -20.06
N ILE A 399 3.39 -19.48 -20.89
CA ILE A 399 3.14 -18.07 -20.55
C ILE A 399 1.89 -17.98 -19.67
N LEU A 400 2.03 -17.36 -18.49
CA LEU A 400 0.93 -17.09 -17.57
C LEU A 400 0.40 -15.67 -17.72
N ILE A 401 1.33 -14.71 -17.76
CA ILE A 401 1.06 -13.27 -17.80
C ILE A 401 1.93 -12.71 -18.92
N SER A 402 1.31 -11.94 -19.82
CA SER A 402 1.98 -11.16 -20.85
C SER A 402 1.82 -9.67 -20.55
N SER A 403 2.84 -8.87 -20.87
CA SER A 403 2.78 -7.42 -20.84
C SER A 403 2.00 -6.83 -22.03
N GLU A 404 1.78 -7.61 -23.10
CA GLU A 404 0.99 -7.19 -24.26
C GLU A 404 -0.52 -7.33 -24.00
N GLU A 405 -1.26 -6.23 -24.22
CA GLU A 405 -2.71 -6.21 -24.09
C GLU A 405 -3.37 -7.12 -25.14
N GLY A 406 -4.20 -8.05 -24.69
CA GLY A 406 -4.99 -8.96 -25.53
C GLY A 406 -4.50 -10.42 -25.57
N GLU A 407 -3.33 -10.74 -24.99
CA GLU A 407 -2.76 -12.09 -25.07
C GLU A 407 -3.22 -13.03 -23.95
N THR A 408 -3.29 -12.55 -22.70
CA THR A 408 -3.42 -13.42 -21.50
C THR A 408 -4.64 -13.14 -20.63
N GLU A 409 -5.57 -12.28 -21.06
CA GLU A 409 -6.78 -11.91 -20.32
C GLU A 409 -7.69 -13.12 -20.06
N ALA A 410 -7.69 -14.08 -20.97
CA ALA A 410 -8.40 -15.35 -20.81
C ALA A 410 -7.90 -16.17 -19.62
N ASN A 411 -6.70 -15.91 -19.10
CA ASN A 411 -6.11 -16.60 -17.96
C ASN A 411 -6.44 -15.94 -16.62
N ASN A 412 -6.87 -14.68 -16.59
CA ASN A 412 -7.03 -13.86 -15.38
C ASN A 412 -7.87 -14.52 -14.27
N HIS A 413 -8.95 -15.20 -14.64
CA HIS A 413 -9.88 -15.85 -13.70
C HIS A 413 -9.47 -17.28 -13.30
N LYS A 414 -8.54 -17.92 -14.03
CA LYS A 414 -8.11 -19.30 -13.81
C LYS A 414 -7.24 -19.40 -12.57
N LYS A 415 -7.32 -20.53 -11.86
CA LYS A 415 -6.49 -20.83 -10.69
C LYS A 415 -5.10 -21.27 -11.11
N LEU A 416 -4.09 -20.94 -10.30
CA LEU A 416 -2.70 -21.34 -10.57
C LEU A 416 -2.54 -22.87 -10.72
N ALA A 417 -3.32 -23.64 -9.96
CA ALA A 417 -3.33 -25.11 -10.07
C ALA A 417 -3.75 -25.64 -11.45
N GLU A 418 -4.54 -24.88 -12.24
CA GLU A 418 -4.97 -25.27 -13.58
C GLU A 418 -3.81 -25.28 -14.59
N PHE A 419 -2.74 -24.54 -14.29
CA PHE A 419 -1.50 -24.51 -15.08
C PHE A 419 -0.47 -25.53 -14.59
N GLY A 420 -0.86 -26.43 -13.69
CA GLY A 420 0.04 -27.45 -13.13
C GLY A 420 0.98 -26.94 -12.03
N ILE A 421 0.76 -25.71 -11.54
CA ILE A 421 1.55 -25.09 -10.47
C ILE A 421 1.24 -25.80 -9.14
N ARG A 422 2.30 -26.28 -8.47
CA ARG A 422 2.19 -27.07 -7.23
C ARG A 422 3.34 -26.78 -6.28
N ASN A 423 3.25 -27.33 -5.07
CA ASN A 423 4.31 -27.18 -4.06
C ASN A 423 5.61 -27.86 -4.53
N GLY A 424 6.73 -27.13 -4.51
CA GLY A 424 8.04 -27.58 -4.99
C GLY A 424 8.64 -28.78 -4.25
N ASN A 425 8.06 -29.22 -3.13
CA ASN A 425 8.55 -30.38 -2.38
C ASN A 425 8.34 -31.75 -3.08
N LEU A 426 7.76 -31.79 -4.29
CA LEU A 426 7.68 -33.01 -5.13
C LEU A 426 8.08 -32.73 -6.59
N GLY A 427 9.40 -32.63 -6.81
CA GLY A 427 10.06 -33.06 -8.05
C GLY A 427 9.69 -32.36 -9.36
N LYS A 428 9.13 -31.15 -9.29
CA LYS A 428 9.14 -30.15 -10.36
C LYS A 428 9.09 -28.80 -9.66
N ASP A 429 10.24 -28.15 -9.58
CA ASP A 429 10.31 -26.75 -9.20
C ASP A 429 9.46 -25.98 -10.21
N VAL A 430 8.46 -25.25 -9.71
CA VAL A 430 7.84 -24.20 -10.52
C VAL A 430 8.55 -22.94 -10.09
N GLU A 431 9.76 -22.80 -10.62
CA GLU A 431 10.46 -21.54 -10.65
C GLU A 431 9.67 -20.62 -11.60
N PHE A 432 9.39 -19.41 -11.11
CA PHE A 432 8.86 -18.36 -11.95
C PHE A 432 10.07 -17.56 -12.42
N GLU A 433 10.46 -17.76 -13.67
CA GLU A 433 11.35 -16.79 -14.30
C GLU A 433 10.50 -15.55 -14.59
N VAL A 434 10.76 -14.48 -13.84
CA VAL A 434 10.24 -13.17 -14.22
C VAL A 434 11.28 -12.53 -15.11
N VAL A 435 11.06 -12.63 -16.42
CA VAL A 435 12.01 -12.15 -17.41
C VAL A 435 11.91 -10.62 -17.47
N GLY A 436 12.93 -9.95 -16.94
CA GLY A 436 13.32 -8.59 -17.31
C GLY A 436 14.70 -8.65 -17.97
N ASP A 437 14.93 -7.83 -18.99
CA ASP A 437 16.06 -7.90 -19.94
C ASP A 437 17.36 -8.60 -19.47
N ALA A 438 17.65 -9.73 -20.14
CA ALA A 438 18.95 -10.40 -20.37
C ALA A 438 19.48 -11.41 -19.32
N PRO A 439 20.46 -12.28 -19.68
CA PRO A 439 20.24 -13.50 -20.46
C PRO A 439 20.72 -14.79 -19.75
N GLU A 440 20.29 -15.88 -20.37
CA GLU A 440 20.22 -17.31 -20.02
C GLU A 440 21.57 -18.08 -19.84
N LYS A 441 21.63 -18.98 -18.81
CA LYS A 441 21.94 -20.45 -18.88
C LYS A 441 22.80 -21.11 -17.76
N VAL A 442 22.15 -22.12 -17.14
CA VAL A 442 22.46 -23.56 -16.90
C VAL A 442 23.67 -24.02 -16.04
N GLY A 443 23.36 -24.86 -15.02
CA GLY A 443 24.23 -25.93 -14.48
C GLY A 443 23.72 -26.55 -13.15
N PRO A 444 23.58 -27.90 -13.01
CA PRO A 444 22.74 -28.55 -11.98
C PRO A 444 23.48 -29.10 -10.74
N LYS A 445 22.77 -29.32 -9.62
CA LYS A 445 23.17 -30.16 -8.45
C LYS A 445 21.93 -30.85 -7.86
N GLN A 446 21.84 -32.18 -7.89
CA GLN A 446 22.26 -33.20 -6.88
C GLN A 446 21.35 -33.32 -5.63
N THR A 447 21.07 -34.58 -5.31
CA THR A 447 19.99 -35.21 -4.54
C THR A 447 20.23 -35.40 -3.03
N GLU A 448 19.18 -35.87 -2.33
CA GLU A 448 19.10 -36.47 -0.96
C GLU A 448 18.67 -35.51 0.19
N ASP A 449 17.84 -35.87 1.18
CA ASP A 449 17.00 -37.03 1.47
C ASP A 449 15.97 -36.74 2.61
N ALA A 450 14.86 -37.49 2.57
CA ALA A 450 13.98 -37.97 3.66
C ALA A 450 13.37 -37.03 4.72
N ALA A 451 12.08 -36.72 4.54
CA ALA A 451 11.16 -36.22 5.57
C ALA A 451 10.51 -37.37 6.36
N LYS A 452 10.44 -37.24 7.70
CA LYS A 452 9.63 -38.10 8.58
C LYS A 452 8.27 -37.46 8.88
N SER A 453 7.20 -38.20 8.58
CA SER A 453 5.81 -37.81 8.83
C SER A 453 5.43 -37.98 10.30
N ILE A 454 4.60 -37.09 10.84
CA ILE A 454 3.83 -37.34 12.07
C ILE A 454 2.35 -37.03 11.80
N THR A 455 1.52 -38.00 12.16
CA THR A 455 0.08 -38.13 11.91
C THR A 455 -0.80 -37.32 12.87
N ASN A 456 -2.00 -37.00 12.38
CA ASN A 456 -3.11 -36.29 13.03
C ASN A 456 -3.64 -36.92 14.33
N GLY A 457 -4.00 -36.06 15.31
CA GLY A 457 -4.86 -36.44 16.44
C GLY A 457 -5.30 -35.26 17.35
N LYS A 458 -6.59 -34.89 17.23
CA LYS A 458 -7.49 -34.18 18.19
C LYS A 458 -7.10 -32.82 18.83
N GLY A 459 -7.82 -31.77 18.42
CA GLY A 459 -8.34 -30.65 19.24
C GLY A 459 -7.37 -29.82 20.12
N PRO A 460 -6.69 -28.77 19.61
CA PRO A 460 -5.47 -28.27 20.26
C PRO A 460 -5.61 -27.06 21.20
N SER A 461 -6.75 -26.39 21.27
CA SER A 461 -6.74 -24.98 21.72
C SER A 461 -6.57 -24.76 23.23
N ASN A 462 -7.07 -25.66 24.08
CA ASN A 462 -6.90 -25.53 25.54
C ASN A 462 -5.56 -26.10 26.03
N ASN A 463 -5.08 -27.22 25.47
CA ASN A 463 -3.77 -27.78 25.84
C ASN A 463 -2.62 -26.89 25.36
N ARG A 464 -2.67 -26.33 24.14
CA ARG A 464 -1.61 -25.42 23.65
C ARG A 464 -1.44 -24.16 24.52
N LYS A 465 -2.53 -23.62 25.08
CA LYS A 465 -2.46 -22.45 25.98
C LYS A 465 -1.89 -22.78 27.37
N LEU A 466 -2.05 -24.02 27.82
CA LEU A 466 -1.43 -24.51 29.05
C LEU A 466 0.05 -24.81 28.82
N GLU A 467 0.39 -25.44 27.70
CA GLU A 467 1.77 -25.66 27.24
C GLU A 467 2.53 -24.35 27.03
N GLU A 468 1.89 -23.29 26.51
CA GLU A 468 2.50 -21.95 26.41
C GLU A 468 2.95 -21.41 27.78
N LYS A 469 2.15 -21.61 28.82
CA LYS A 469 2.51 -21.16 30.18
C LYS A 469 3.66 -21.96 30.76
N GLU A 470 3.67 -23.27 30.53
CA GLU A 470 4.76 -24.15 30.96
C GLU A 470 6.06 -23.85 30.20
N ASN A 471 6.00 -23.59 28.89
CA ASN A 471 7.14 -23.21 28.07
C ASN A 471 7.75 -21.87 28.50
N VAL A 472 6.91 -20.87 28.85
CA VAL A 472 7.39 -19.59 29.39
C VAL A 472 8.06 -19.79 30.76
N SER A 473 7.50 -20.66 31.62
CA SER A 473 8.09 -20.98 32.91
C SER A 473 9.44 -21.70 32.77
N ALA A 474 9.54 -22.66 31.86
CA ALA A 474 10.78 -23.38 31.57
C ALA A 474 11.86 -22.47 30.96
N LYS A 475 11.47 -21.55 30.06
CA LYS A 475 12.39 -20.56 29.50
C LYS A 475 12.90 -19.60 30.58
N ARG A 476 12.03 -19.10 31.47
CA ARG A 476 12.46 -18.28 32.62
C ARG A 476 13.42 -19.01 33.56
N SER A 477 13.16 -20.29 33.84
CA SER A 477 14.08 -21.11 34.63
C SER A 477 15.47 -21.23 34.00
N ARG A 478 15.57 -21.29 32.67
CA ARG A 478 16.86 -21.33 31.95
C ARG A 478 17.54 -19.96 31.90
N ILE A 479 16.77 -18.88 31.81
CA ILE A 479 17.27 -17.50 31.93
C ILE A 479 17.89 -17.29 33.31
N GLU A 480 17.19 -17.70 34.38
CA GLU A 480 17.70 -17.64 35.76
C GLU A 480 18.96 -18.50 35.97
N GLN A 481 19.13 -19.55 35.17
CA GLN A 481 20.30 -20.43 35.17
C GLN A 481 21.40 -19.98 34.19
N THR A 482 21.27 -18.82 33.53
CA THR A 482 22.23 -18.30 32.53
C THR A 482 22.48 -19.23 31.33
N GLU A 483 21.52 -20.10 31.02
CA GLU A 483 21.61 -21.05 29.89
C GLU A 483 20.90 -20.55 28.62
N GLU A 484 20.21 -19.41 28.69
CA GLU A 484 19.52 -18.80 27.56
C GLU A 484 20.37 -17.68 26.96
N LEU A 485 20.61 -17.74 25.65
CA LEU A 485 21.50 -16.80 24.93
C LEU A 485 20.81 -15.48 24.56
N ASP A 486 19.48 -15.49 24.40
CA ASP A 486 18.68 -14.33 24.00
C ASP A 486 17.78 -13.87 25.17
N ASP A 487 18.31 -13.02 26.03
CA ASP A 487 17.56 -12.33 27.09
C ASP A 487 17.74 -10.81 26.99
N VAL A 488 16.62 -10.09 26.80
CA VAL A 488 16.58 -8.63 26.68
C VAL A 488 15.50 -8.12 27.62
N ILE A 489 15.93 -7.45 28.69
CA ILE A 489 15.04 -6.83 29.67
C ILE A 489 14.95 -5.33 29.36
N ALA A 490 13.76 -4.88 28.97
CA ALA A 490 13.48 -3.45 28.88
C ALA A 490 13.41 -2.88 30.31
N LEU A 491 14.30 -1.95 30.63
CA LEU A 491 14.35 -1.28 31.94
C LEU A 491 13.50 -0.01 31.98
N ASP A 492 13.19 0.57 30.82
CA ASP A 492 12.25 1.66 30.57
C ASP A 492 11.82 1.68 29.08
#